data_AF-A0A2N2YYA7-F1
#
_entry.id   AF-A0A2N2YYA7-F1
#
_cell.length_a   1.000
_cell.length_b   1.000
_cell.length_c   1.000
_cell.angle_alpha   90.00
_cell.angle_beta   90.00
_cell.angle_gamma   90.00
#
_symmetry.space_group_name_H-M   'P 1'
#
loop_
_entity.id
_entity.type
_entity.pdbx_description
1 polymer ?
#
loop_
_entity_poly.entity_id
_entity_poly.type
_entity_poly.pdbx_seq_one_letter_code
_entity_poly.pdbx_strand_id
1 'polypeptide(L)'
;MPTEKLIINFIISGFNVFILSRYIYLLYHKRISPSLAMWVFFSLAVGISMFTYFADGDYNISDNMLNFADLILVVGVAIAILIWGDPTTRFNRFDLGCLVAVLLIIIYWAISNNHLVTNFSVQSIMVISYFPVVKRMINQQKNTEAFSIWIALFITPFISLIVNKGMLADLYAYRAILCTGIFLVLMLRIEILKKRSIKAA
;
A
#
# COMPACT_ATOMS: atom_id res chain seq x y z
N MET A 1 11.88 -14.37 -22.09
CA MET A 1 11.82 -14.41 -20.61
C MET A 1 11.91 -15.86 -20.14
N PRO A 2 12.65 -16.18 -19.08
CA PRO A 2 12.63 -17.51 -18.47
C PRO A 2 11.24 -17.83 -17.92
N THR A 3 10.79 -19.07 -18.11
CA THR A 3 9.42 -19.55 -17.80
C THR A 3 9.01 -19.27 -16.35
N GLU A 4 9.95 -19.34 -15.41
CA GLU A 4 9.73 -19.06 -13.99
C GLU A 4 9.32 -17.61 -13.70
N LYS A 5 9.98 -16.63 -14.33
CA LYS A 5 9.61 -15.20 -14.20
C LYS A 5 8.20 -14.95 -14.74
N LEU A 6 7.84 -15.63 -15.83
CA LEU A 6 6.52 -15.50 -16.43
C LEU A 6 5.43 -15.98 -15.46
N ILE A 7 5.62 -17.16 -14.87
CA ILE A 7 4.67 -17.76 -13.90
C ILE A 7 4.51 -16.86 -12.67
N ILE A 8 5.62 -16.37 -12.10
CA ILE A 8 5.60 -15.48 -10.93
C ILE A 8 4.82 -14.19 -11.27
N ASN A 9 5.08 -13.58 -12.44
CA ASN A 9 4.38 -12.36 -12.84
C ASN A 9 2.88 -12.59 -13.04
N PHE A 10 2.46 -13.74 -13.60
CA PHE A 10 1.03 -14.08 -13.71
C PHE A 10 0.36 -14.25 -12.35
N ILE A 11 1.02 -14.93 -11.41
CA ILE A 11 0.51 -15.12 -10.05
C ILE A 11 0.30 -13.77 -9.38
N ILE A 12 1.32 -12.90 -9.41
CA ILE A 12 1.25 -11.60 -8.74
C ILE A 12 0.19 -10.70 -9.38
N SER A 13 0.13 -10.63 -10.71
CA SER A 13 -0.94 -9.90 -11.41
C SER A 13 -2.32 -10.43 -11.03
N GLY A 14 -2.48 -11.76 -10.90
CA GLY A 14 -3.71 -12.39 -10.41
C GLY A 14 -4.08 -11.95 -9.00
N PHE A 15 -3.11 -11.89 -8.07
CA PHE A 15 -3.32 -11.37 -6.72
C PHE A 15 -3.76 -9.90 -6.73
N ASN A 16 -3.10 -9.05 -7.52
CA ASN A 16 -3.43 -7.62 -7.61
C ASN A 16 -4.84 -7.39 -8.20
N VAL A 17 -5.21 -8.14 -9.24
CA VAL A 17 -6.57 -8.09 -9.81
C VAL A 17 -7.60 -8.56 -8.78
N PHE A 18 -7.32 -9.65 -8.06
CA PHE A 18 -8.20 -10.14 -6.99
C PHE A 18 -8.39 -9.09 -5.89
N ILE A 19 -7.30 -8.51 -5.39
CA ILE A 19 -7.32 -7.50 -4.34
C ILE A 19 -8.13 -6.29 -4.81
N LEU A 20 -7.83 -5.74 -5.99
CA LEU A 20 -8.51 -4.58 -6.55
C LEU A 20 -10.02 -4.84 -6.69
N SER A 21 -10.38 -5.97 -7.31
CA SER A 21 -11.78 -6.36 -7.52
C SER A 21 -12.52 -6.51 -6.20
N ARG A 22 -11.89 -7.14 -5.21
CA ARG A 22 -12.46 -7.30 -3.87
C ARG A 22 -12.63 -5.95 -3.17
N TYR A 23 -11.66 -5.04 -3.34
CA TYR A 23 -11.70 -3.70 -2.78
C TYR A 23 -12.89 -2.91 -3.33
N ILE A 24 -13.02 -2.88 -4.66
CA ILE A 24 -14.13 -2.23 -5.37
C ILE A 24 -15.47 -2.82 -4.90
N TYR A 25 -15.59 -4.15 -4.86
CA TYR A 25 -16.81 -4.81 -4.39
C TYR A 25 -17.21 -4.38 -2.98
N LEU A 26 -16.26 -4.38 -2.03
CA LEU A 26 -16.54 -4.02 -0.64
C LEU A 26 -16.87 -2.54 -0.48
N LEU A 27 -16.21 -1.68 -1.25
CA LEU A 27 -16.44 -0.26 -1.23
C LEU A 27 -17.80 0.11 -1.85
N TYR A 28 -18.14 -0.51 -2.99
CA TYR A 28 -19.44 -0.37 -3.65
C TYR A 28 -20.59 -0.73 -2.70
N HIS A 29 -20.46 -1.84 -1.95
CA HIS A 29 -21.43 -2.29 -0.95
C HIS A 29 -21.29 -1.60 0.42
N LYS A 30 -20.48 -0.54 0.53
CA LYS A 30 -20.25 0.26 1.76
C LYS A 30 -19.87 -0.59 2.99
N ARG A 31 -19.16 -1.70 2.76
CA ARG A 31 -18.69 -2.60 3.83
C ARG A 31 -17.40 -2.10 4.49
N ILE A 32 -16.65 -1.25 3.81
CA ILE A 32 -15.38 -0.66 4.26
C ILE A 32 -15.40 0.87 4.08
N SER A 33 -14.61 1.59 4.87
CA SER A 33 -14.49 3.07 4.84
C SER A 33 -13.01 3.52 4.82
N PRO A 34 -12.24 3.08 3.82
CA PRO A 34 -10.79 3.15 3.81
C PRO A 34 -10.21 4.55 3.64
N SER A 35 -8.93 4.71 3.99
CA SER A 35 -8.24 6.00 3.90
C SER A 35 -7.77 6.33 2.49
N LEU A 36 -8.41 7.32 1.84
CA LEU A 36 -7.97 7.82 0.54
C LEU A 36 -6.52 8.30 0.59
N ALA A 37 -6.12 8.99 1.67
CA ALA A 37 -4.78 9.51 1.82
C ALA A 37 -3.70 8.41 1.79
N MET A 38 -3.95 7.28 2.46
CA MET A 38 -3.04 6.13 2.43
C MET A 38 -2.82 5.62 0.99
N TRP A 39 -3.90 5.42 0.23
CA TRP A 39 -3.81 4.91 -1.14
C TRP A 39 -3.19 5.91 -2.12
N VAL A 40 -3.41 7.22 -1.90
CA VAL A 40 -2.72 8.27 -2.65
C VAL A 40 -1.22 8.24 -2.36
N PHE A 41 -0.80 8.11 -1.10
CA PHE A 41 0.62 8.07 -0.74
C PHE A 41 1.31 6.79 -1.25
N PHE A 42 0.63 5.64 -1.22
CA PHE A 42 1.10 4.44 -1.91
C PHE A 42 1.25 4.66 -3.42
N SER A 43 0.28 5.33 -4.06
CA SER A 43 0.37 5.67 -5.49
C SER A 43 1.59 6.54 -5.80
N LEU A 44 1.89 7.53 -4.95
CA LEU A 44 3.09 8.36 -5.10
C LEU A 44 4.38 7.54 -4.93
N ALA A 45 4.45 6.70 -3.90
CA ALA A 45 5.63 5.86 -3.64
C ALA A 45 5.92 4.89 -4.79
N VAL A 46 4.89 4.18 -5.27
CA VAL A 46 4.99 3.25 -6.39
C VAL A 46 5.29 4.00 -7.69
N GLY A 47 4.69 5.18 -7.89
CA GLY A 47 4.97 6.05 -9.03
C GLY A 47 6.43 6.49 -9.09
N ILE A 48 7.03 6.89 -7.97
CA ILE A 48 8.46 7.26 -7.89
C ILE A 48 9.35 6.06 -8.21
N SER A 49 9.02 4.89 -7.64
CA SER A 49 9.72 3.63 -7.90
C SER A 49 9.71 3.31 -9.40
N MET A 50 8.55 3.43 -10.05
CA MET A 50 8.38 3.15 -11.47
C MET A 50 9.05 4.20 -12.36
N PHE A 51 8.94 5.48 -12.01
CA PHE A 51 9.60 6.57 -12.74
C PHE A 51 11.12 6.40 -12.71
N THR A 52 11.69 6.12 -11.54
CA THR A 52 13.14 5.91 -11.41
C THR A 52 13.58 4.70 -12.24
N TYR A 53 12.77 3.63 -12.27
CA TYR A 53 13.08 2.44 -13.05
C TYR A 53 13.18 2.73 -14.55
N PHE A 54 12.27 3.52 -15.13
CA PHE A 54 12.37 3.90 -16.55
C PHE A 54 13.40 4.98 -16.84
N ALA A 55 13.73 5.83 -15.88
CA ALA A 55 14.75 6.85 -16.05
C ALA A 55 16.17 6.27 -16.14
N ASP A 56 16.39 5.04 -15.67
CA ASP A 56 17.70 4.42 -15.50
C ASP A 56 18.18 3.58 -16.70
N GLY A 57 17.35 3.40 -17.75
CA GLY A 57 17.76 2.68 -18.98
C GLY A 57 16.61 2.15 -19.84
N ASP A 58 16.96 1.35 -20.87
CA ASP A 58 16.04 0.70 -21.82
C ASP A 58 15.28 -0.48 -21.19
N TYR A 59 14.51 -0.21 -20.14
CA TYR A 59 13.70 -1.21 -19.47
C TYR A 59 12.27 -1.23 -20.00
N ASN A 60 11.75 -2.42 -20.29
CA ASN A 60 10.36 -2.59 -20.71
C ASN A 60 9.43 -2.74 -19.50
N ILE A 61 8.14 -2.43 -19.67
CA ILE A 61 7.11 -2.65 -18.62
C ILE A 61 7.11 -4.12 -18.15
N SER A 62 7.39 -5.06 -19.05
CA SER A 62 7.49 -6.48 -18.73
C SER A 62 8.56 -6.80 -17.69
N ASP A 63 9.65 -6.03 -17.66
CA ASP A 63 10.79 -6.29 -16.79
C ASP A 63 10.52 -5.86 -15.34
N ASN A 64 9.53 -4.98 -15.13
CA ASN A 64 9.04 -4.56 -13.82
C ASN A 64 7.51 -4.68 -13.68
N MET A 65 6.99 -5.82 -14.13
CA MET A 65 5.55 -6.11 -14.15
C MET A 65 4.90 -6.06 -12.76
N LEU A 66 5.66 -6.38 -11.71
CA LEU A 66 5.21 -6.25 -10.31
C LEU A 66 4.86 -4.80 -9.97
N ASN A 67 5.80 -3.89 -10.18
CA ASN A 67 5.63 -2.47 -9.83
C ASN A 67 4.53 -1.82 -10.68
N PHE A 68 4.38 -2.26 -11.94
CA PHE A 68 3.27 -1.83 -12.79
C PHE A 68 1.91 -2.34 -12.29
N ALA A 69 1.81 -3.62 -11.93
CA ALA A 69 0.59 -4.18 -11.38
C ALA A 69 0.22 -3.55 -10.03
N ASP A 70 1.22 -3.26 -9.20
CA ASP A 70 1.05 -2.53 -7.94
C ASP A 70 0.54 -1.11 -8.20
N LEU A 71 1.07 -0.41 -9.22
CA LEU A 71 0.61 0.92 -9.59
C LEU A 71 -0.87 0.90 -9.99
N ILE A 72 -1.27 -0.05 -10.83
CA ILE A 72 -2.68 -0.24 -11.22
C ILE A 72 -3.55 -0.50 -10.00
N LEU A 73 -3.09 -1.36 -9.08
CA LEU A 73 -3.81 -1.66 -7.85
C LEU A 73 -4.00 -0.40 -6.98
N VAL A 74 -2.92 0.29 -6.62
CA VAL A 74 -3.00 1.41 -5.66
C VAL A 74 -3.74 2.62 -6.24
N VAL A 75 -3.53 2.92 -7.52
CA VAL A 75 -4.26 3.99 -8.23
C VAL A 75 -5.71 3.59 -8.42
N GLY A 76 -5.98 2.35 -8.84
CA GLY A 76 -7.33 1.83 -9.01
C GLY A 76 -8.14 1.87 -7.72
N VAL A 77 -7.53 1.49 -6.58
CA VAL A 77 -8.17 1.61 -5.27
C VAL A 77 -8.41 3.08 -4.91
N ALA A 78 -7.43 3.97 -5.11
CA ALA A 78 -7.60 5.39 -4.83
C ALA A 78 -8.78 5.99 -5.64
N ILE A 79 -8.86 5.68 -6.94
CA ILE A 79 -9.97 6.08 -7.82
C ILE A 79 -11.29 5.48 -7.33
N ALA A 80 -11.31 4.20 -6.98
CA ALA A 80 -12.51 3.56 -6.45
C ALA A 80 -13.00 4.29 -5.19
N ILE A 81 -12.09 4.68 -4.27
CA ILE A 81 -12.42 5.47 -3.08
C ILE A 81 -12.92 6.88 -3.46
N LEU A 82 -12.37 7.51 -4.49
CA LEU A 82 -12.88 8.80 -4.96
C LEU A 82 -14.32 8.72 -5.47
N ILE A 83 -14.69 7.61 -6.12
CA ILE A 83 -16.02 7.42 -6.72
C ILE A 83 -17.03 6.89 -5.69
N TRP A 84 -16.67 5.84 -4.95
CA TRP A 84 -17.57 5.10 -4.05
C TRP A 84 -17.24 5.25 -2.56
N GLY A 85 -16.22 6.00 -2.17
CA GLY A 85 -15.91 6.29 -0.76
C GLY A 85 -16.97 7.17 -0.09
N ASP A 86 -17.17 6.97 1.20
CA ASP A 86 -17.99 7.88 2.04
C ASP A 86 -17.22 9.18 2.39
N PRO A 87 -17.86 10.23 2.93
CA PRO A 87 -17.16 11.47 3.30
C PRO A 87 -16.02 11.26 4.31
N THR A 88 -16.12 10.24 5.15
CA THR A 88 -15.07 9.90 6.10
C THR A 88 -13.82 9.38 5.42
N THR A 89 -13.93 8.92 4.16
CA THR A 89 -12.79 8.48 3.34
C THR A 89 -11.82 9.59 2.97
N ARG A 90 -12.29 10.83 2.91
CA ARG A 90 -11.59 11.99 2.35
C ARG A 90 -10.45 12.49 3.24
N PHE A 91 -9.62 13.35 2.66
CA PHE A 91 -8.51 14.00 3.35
C PHE A 91 -9.02 14.85 4.52
N ASN A 92 -8.36 14.71 5.67
CA ASN A 92 -8.53 15.57 6.83
C ASN A 92 -7.24 16.39 7.09
N ARG A 93 -7.24 17.24 8.13
CA ARG A 93 -6.08 18.09 8.48
C ARG A 93 -4.82 17.28 8.82
N PHE A 94 -4.98 16.12 9.44
CA PHE A 94 -3.86 15.22 9.76
C PHE A 94 -3.29 14.59 8.48
N ASP A 95 -4.16 14.18 7.57
CA ASP A 95 -3.75 13.64 6.26
C ASP A 95 -2.99 14.69 5.45
N LEU A 96 -3.39 15.97 5.53
CA LEU A 96 -2.68 17.08 4.89
C LEU A 96 -1.27 17.26 5.46
N GLY A 97 -1.09 17.14 6.79
CA GLY A 97 0.24 17.14 7.41
C GLY A 97 1.13 16.00 6.91
N CYS A 98 0.55 14.80 6.77
CA CYS A 98 1.25 13.65 6.19
C CYS A 98 1.61 13.91 4.71
N LEU A 99 0.71 14.53 3.94
CA LEU A 99 0.97 14.90 2.54
C LEU A 99 2.13 15.88 2.43
N VAL A 100 2.22 16.89 3.30
CA VAL A 100 3.37 17.81 3.31
C VAL A 100 4.68 17.05 3.54
N ALA A 101 4.72 16.12 4.50
CA ALA A 101 5.90 15.28 4.72
C ALA A 101 6.27 14.44 3.49
N VAL A 102 5.27 13.82 2.84
CA VAL A 102 5.47 13.06 1.60
C VAL A 102 6.02 13.96 0.48
N LEU A 103 5.48 15.17 0.30
CA LEU A 103 5.95 16.11 -0.71
C LEU A 103 7.40 16.56 -0.45
N LEU A 104 7.78 16.80 0.81
CA LEU A 104 9.16 17.13 1.16
C LEU A 104 10.12 15.99 0.81
N ILE A 105 9.73 14.73 1.05
CA ILE A 105 10.51 13.55 0.65
C ILE A 105 10.66 13.48 -0.88
N ILE A 106 9.59 13.78 -1.63
CA ILE A 106 9.61 13.80 -3.10
C ILE A 106 10.56 14.89 -3.61
N ILE A 107 10.51 16.10 -3.05
CA ILE A 107 11.41 17.20 -3.42
C ILE A 107 12.86 16.80 -3.17
N TYR A 108 13.15 16.24 -1.99
CA TYR A 108 14.49 15.77 -1.65
C TYR A 108 14.99 14.68 -2.60
N TRP A 109 14.12 13.72 -2.94
CA TRP A 109 14.42 12.67 -3.92
C TRP A 109 14.76 13.25 -5.30
N ALA A 110 13.95 14.18 -5.82
CA ALA A 110 14.10 14.75 -7.15
C ALA A 110 15.44 15.49 -7.35
N ILE A 111 16.01 16.04 -6.26
CA ILE A 111 17.30 16.74 -6.30
C ILE A 111 18.48 15.75 -6.22
N SER A 112 18.30 14.61 -5.54
CA SER A 112 19.41 13.74 -5.13
C SER A 112 19.92 12.78 -6.21
N ASN A 113 19.10 12.40 -7.20
CA ASN A 113 19.45 11.51 -8.32
C ASN A 113 20.27 10.25 -7.93
N ASN A 114 19.96 9.62 -6.78
CA ASN A 114 20.70 8.49 -6.26
C ASN A 114 19.77 7.33 -5.90
N HIS A 115 20.06 6.11 -6.39
CA HIS A 115 19.26 4.90 -6.14
C HIS A 115 19.02 4.59 -4.66
N LEU A 116 20.00 4.87 -3.79
CA LEU A 116 19.84 4.69 -2.35
C LEU A 116 18.81 5.67 -1.79
N VAL A 117 18.89 6.94 -2.19
CA VAL A 117 17.93 7.97 -1.78
C VAL A 117 16.54 7.63 -2.29
N THR A 118 16.40 7.19 -3.55
CA THR A 118 15.11 6.70 -4.09
C THR A 118 14.53 5.61 -3.21
N ASN A 119 15.30 4.57 -2.90
CA ASN A 119 14.82 3.46 -2.07
C ASN A 119 14.36 3.96 -0.70
N PHE A 120 15.19 4.72 0.01
CA PHE A 120 14.82 5.24 1.34
C PHE A 120 13.62 6.19 1.31
N SER A 121 13.52 7.04 0.29
CA SER A 121 12.37 7.93 0.08
C SER A 121 11.08 7.14 -0.12
N VAL A 122 11.09 6.14 -1.01
CA VAL A 122 9.95 5.25 -1.23
C VAL A 122 9.58 4.52 0.05
N GLN A 123 10.54 3.91 0.77
CA GLN A 123 10.25 3.23 2.04
C GLN A 123 9.64 4.19 3.07
N SER A 124 10.15 5.41 3.17
CA SER A 124 9.67 6.42 4.12
C SER A 124 8.24 6.84 3.83
N ILE A 125 7.90 7.10 2.55
CA ILE A 125 6.53 7.39 2.13
C ILE A 125 5.63 6.20 2.48
N MET A 126 6.04 4.97 2.17
CA MET A 126 5.26 3.77 2.47
C MET A 126 4.96 3.62 3.97
N VAL A 127 5.88 3.99 4.87
CA VAL A 127 5.63 3.99 6.32
C VAL A 127 4.64 5.08 6.71
N ILE A 128 4.82 6.31 6.21
CA ILE A 128 3.94 7.46 6.50
C ILE A 128 2.50 7.17 6.03
N SER A 129 2.33 6.43 4.94
CA SER A 129 1.01 6.01 4.42
C SER A 129 0.14 5.29 5.43
N TYR A 130 0.70 4.59 6.41
CA TYR A 130 -0.10 3.91 7.42
C TYR A 130 -0.71 4.89 8.45
N PHE A 131 -0.16 6.09 8.64
CA PHE A 131 -0.62 6.99 9.68
C PHE A 131 -2.06 7.49 9.48
N PRO A 132 -2.47 7.94 8.27
CA PRO A 132 -3.87 8.31 8.01
C PRO A 132 -4.88 7.22 8.40
N VAL A 133 -4.60 5.97 8.02
CA VAL A 133 -5.53 4.86 8.28
C VAL A 133 -5.56 4.48 9.76
N VAL A 134 -4.40 4.45 10.42
CA VAL A 134 -4.29 4.17 11.86
C VAL A 134 -5.05 5.23 12.65
N LYS A 135 -4.82 6.52 12.37
CA LYS A 135 -5.51 7.63 13.04
C LYS A 135 -7.01 7.54 12.86
N ARG A 136 -7.47 7.18 11.65
CA ARG A 136 -8.89 7.03 11.37
C ARG A 136 -9.52 5.86 12.12
N MET A 137 -8.92 4.68 12.11
CA MET A 137 -9.44 3.53 12.83
C MET A 137 -9.54 3.79 14.33
N ILE A 138 -8.56 4.49 14.91
CA ILE A 138 -8.58 4.91 16.31
C ILE A 138 -9.72 5.92 16.56
N ASN A 139 -9.90 6.91 15.69
CA ASN A 139 -10.95 7.91 15.87
C ASN A 139 -12.37 7.33 15.68
N GLN A 140 -12.55 6.42 14.72
CA GLN A 140 -13.85 5.82 14.41
C GLN A 140 -14.18 4.60 15.27
N GLN A 141 -13.21 4.07 16.05
CA GLN A 141 -13.34 2.84 16.85
C GLN A 141 -13.91 1.66 16.03
N LYS A 142 -13.59 1.63 14.74
CA LYS A 142 -14.10 0.66 13.77
C LYS A 142 -12.98 0.29 12.82
N ASN A 143 -12.91 -0.99 12.49
CA ASN A 143 -12.07 -1.45 11.40
C ASN A 143 -12.62 -0.92 10.07
N THR A 144 -11.83 -0.06 9.41
CA THR A 144 -12.19 0.58 8.14
C THR A 144 -11.74 -0.21 6.91
N GLU A 145 -10.97 -1.29 7.11
CA GLU A 145 -10.29 -2.05 6.08
C GLU A 145 -10.68 -3.54 6.09
N ALA A 146 -10.45 -4.23 4.98
CA ALA A 146 -10.78 -5.66 4.87
C ALA A 146 -9.59 -6.56 5.24
N PHE A 147 -9.75 -7.42 6.25
CA PHE A 147 -8.71 -8.39 6.63
C PHE A 147 -8.23 -9.25 5.46
N SER A 148 -9.15 -9.71 4.60
CA SER A 148 -8.79 -10.56 3.45
C SER A 148 -7.78 -9.89 2.51
N ILE A 149 -7.88 -8.57 2.35
CA ILE A 149 -7.00 -7.78 1.48
C ILE A 149 -5.62 -7.63 2.12
N TRP A 150 -5.59 -7.25 3.40
CA TRP A 150 -4.34 -7.02 4.12
C TRP A 150 -3.57 -8.30 4.43
N ILE A 151 -4.27 -9.43 4.61
CA ILE A 151 -3.63 -10.75 4.70
C ILE A 151 -3.00 -11.13 3.36
N ALA A 152 -3.69 -10.91 2.24
CA ALA A 152 -3.10 -11.17 0.92
C ALA A 152 -1.84 -10.32 0.69
N LEU A 153 -1.88 -9.03 1.00
CA LEU A 153 -0.73 -8.12 0.94
C LEU A 153 0.40 -8.51 1.90
N PHE A 154 0.07 -9.10 3.05
CA PHE A 154 1.05 -9.57 4.04
C PHE A 154 1.82 -10.80 3.58
N ILE A 155 1.21 -11.67 2.77
CA ILE A 155 1.87 -12.89 2.27
C ILE A 155 2.91 -12.56 1.19
N THR A 156 2.64 -11.57 0.33
CA THR A 156 3.53 -11.16 -0.77
C THR A 156 5.00 -10.94 -0.38
N PRO A 157 5.35 -10.17 0.68
CA PRO A 157 6.74 -9.95 1.03
C PRO A 157 7.49 -11.21 1.51
N PHE A 158 6.80 -12.23 2.03
CA PHE A 158 7.45 -13.51 2.36
C PHE A 158 7.90 -14.25 1.09
N ILE A 159 7.10 -14.18 0.03
CA ILE A 159 7.47 -14.72 -1.29
C ILE A 159 8.69 -13.96 -1.82
N SER A 160 8.71 -12.63 -1.66
CA SER A 160 9.84 -11.80 -2.10
C SER A 160 11.17 -12.18 -1.42
N LEU A 161 11.17 -12.48 -0.12
CA LEU A 161 12.39 -12.91 0.62
C LEU A 161 12.98 -14.23 0.12
N ILE A 162 12.16 -15.10 -0.46
CA ILE A 162 12.62 -16.38 -1.02
C ILE A 162 13.25 -16.16 -2.40
N VAL A 163 12.63 -15.30 -3.21
CA VAL A 163 12.97 -15.10 -4.64
C VAL A 163 14.09 -14.09 -4.85
N ASN A 164 14.08 -12.98 -4.12
CA ASN A 164 15.00 -11.86 -4.33
C ASN A 164 16.13 -11.91 -3.30
N LYS A 165 17.36 -11.62 -3.75
CA LYS A 165 18.55 -11.54 -2.90
C LYS A 165 19.13 -10.13 -2.97
N GLY A 166 19.38 -9.49 -1.82
CA GLY A 166 20.10 -8.22 -1.75
C GLY A 166 19.60 -7.31 -0.63
N MET A 167 20.50 -6.51 -0.06
CA MET A 167 20.23 -5.67 1.13
C MET A 167 19.00 -4.76 0.97
N LEU A 168 18.81 -4.16 -0.21
CA LEU A 168 17.67 -3.25 -0.47
C LEU A 168 16.34 -4.01 -0.63
N ALA A 169 16.37 -5.17 -1.29
CA ALA A 169 15.20 -6.05 -1.43
C ALA A 169 14.76 -6.62 -0.07
N ASP A 170 15.72 -7.01 0.76
CA ASP A 170 15.47 -7.50 2.12
C ASP A 170 14.85 -6.39 2.97
N LEU A 171 15.40 -5.17 2.93
CA LEU A 171 14.86 -4.02 3.65
C LEU A 171 13.41 -3.71 3.27
N TYR A 172 13.09 -3.75 1.98
CA TYR A 172 11.71 -3.57 1.49
C TYR A 172 10.75 -4.63 2.06
N ALA A 173 11.16 -5.91 2.01
CA ALA A 173 10.34 -7.01 2.47
C ALA A 173 10.16 -6.99 4.00
N TYR A 174 11.23 -6.75 4.77
CA TYR A 174 11.15 -6.62 6.23
C TYR A 174 10.26 -5.45 6.65
N ARG A 175 10.37 -4.29 5.99
CA ARG A 175 9.46 -3.16 6.24
C ARG A 175 8.01 -3.55 5.96
N ALA A 176 7.75 -4.19 4.82
CA ALA A 176 6.40 -4.61 4.45
C ALA A 176 5.80 -5.57 5.47
N ILE A 177 6.57 -6.57 5.92
CA ILE A 177 6.16 -7.53 6.96
C ILE A 177 5.89 -6.79 8.28
N LEU A 178 6.82 -5.97 8.74
CA LEU A 178 6.68 -5.27 10.02
C LEU A 178 5.47 -4.32 10.02
N CYS A 179 5.36 -3.43 9.05
CA CYS A 179 4.28 -2.44 8.98
C CYS A 179 2.91 -3.11 8.79
N THR A 180 2.81 -4.07 7.87
CA THR A 180 1.54 -4.75 7.58
C THR A 180 1.14 -5.67 8.73
N GLY A 181 2.10 -6.33 9.38
CA GLY A 181 1.85 -7.14 10.58
C GLY A 181 1.32 -6.31 11.73
N ILE A 182 1.96 -5.17 12.04
CA ILE A 182 1.48 -4.21 13.06
C ILE A 182 0.08 -3.71 12.70
N PHE A 183 -0.15 -3.40 11.43
CA PHE A 183 -1.44 -2.93 10.96
C PHE A 183 -2.55 -3.98 11.11
N LEU A 184 -2.28 -5.25 10.78
CA LEU A 184 -3.20 -6.37 11.00
C LEU A 184 -3.52 -6.58 12.49
N VAL A 185 -2.51 -6.48 13.36
CA VAL A 185 -2.71 -6.56 14.82
C VAL A 185 -3.59 -5.41 15.32
N LEU A 186 -3.41 -4.19 14.80
CA LEU A 186 -4.27 -3.05 15.12
C LEU A 186 -5.72 -3.30 14.69
N MET A 187 -5.93 -3.77 13.45
CA MET A 187 -7.25 -4.12 12.94
C MET A 187 -7.94 -5.16 13.84
N LEU A 188 -7.19 -6.21 14.24
CA LEU A 188 -7.68 -7.26 15.13
C LEU A 188 -8.05 -6.71 16.51
N ARG A 189 -7.18 -5.87 17.09
CA ARG A 189 -7.43 -5.24 18.39
C ARG A 189 -8.74 -4.44 18.39
N ILE A 190 -8.96 -3.61 17.37
CA ILE A 190 -10.16 -2.79 17.26
C ILE A 190 -11.42 -3.64 17.11
N GLU A 191 -11.35 -4.71 16.30
CA GLU A 191 -12.47 -5.63 16.12
C GLU A 191 -12.83 -6.37 17.42
N ILE A 192 -11.83 -6.80 18.20
CA ILE A 192 -12.04 -7.44 19.51
C ILE A 192 -12.68 -6.46 20.51
N LEU A 193 -12.17 -5.22 20.58
CA LEU A 193 -12.69 -4.19 21.48
C LEU A 193 -14.16 -3.88 21.18
N LYS A 194 -14.52 -3.74 19.90
CA LYS A 194 -15.89 -3.54 19.47
C LYS A 194 -16.80 -4.72 19.83
N LYS A 195 -16.35 -5.95 19.65
CA LYS A 195 -17.14 -7.14 20.04
C LYS A 195 -17.35 -7.21 21.56
N ARG A 196 -16.37 -6.80 22.36
CA ARG A 196 -16.48 -6.73 23.82
C ARG A 196 -17.48 -5.65 24.26
N SER A 197 -17.45 -4.47 23.66
CA SER A 197 -18.39 -3.40 24.00
C SER A 197 -19.84 -3.76 23.68
N ILE A 198 -20.08 -4.45 22.56
CA ILE A 198 -21.43 -4.93 22.19
C ILE A 198 -21.94 -6.00 23.16
N LYS A 199 -21.07 -6.88 23.68
CA LYS A 199 -21.46 -7.91 24.65
C LYS A 199 -21.72 -7.37 26.06
N ALA A 200 -21.20 -6.19 26.37
CA ALA A 200 -21.33 -5.55 27.69
C ALA A 200 -22.52 -4.57 27.77
N ALA A 201 -23.15 -4.25 26.64
CA ALA A 201 -24.34 -3.41 26.53
C ALA A 201 -25.60 -4.28 26.40
#